data_AF-A0A7R8VFG9-F1
#
_entry.id   AF-A0A7R8VFG9-F1
#
_cell.length_a   1.000
_cell.length_b   1.000
_cell.length_c   1.000
_cell.angle_alpha   90.00
_cell.angle_beta   90.00
_cell.angle_gamma   90.00
#
_symmetry.space_group_name_H-M   'P 1'
#
loop_
_entity.id
_entity.type
_entity.pdbx_description
1 polymer ?
#
loop_
_entity_poly.entity_id
_entity_poly.type
_entity_poly.pdbx_seq_one_letter_code
_entity_poly.pdbx_strand_id
1 'polypeptide(L)'
;MMKKYAQFLVDENLEEQCVEDTWEKQYKLSSEKLIASRDARSKSIISAKEKVKMETDLKNIWNAHLKVILNYKVNLQCHIDLVDIESNTFILSFFQEVKRADPDFFIKLSYKTPDEWTLLDMKPMLPDYDSLCTKLHHSRDILTFLVRVYEEFTALKEN
;
A
#
# COMPACT_ATOMS: atom_id res chain seq x y z
N MET A 1 -20.47 -59.34 -63.15
CA MET A 1 -19.90 -58.00 -63.36
C MET A 1 -20.56 -56.94 -62.47
N MET A 2 -21.91 -56.91 -62.35
CA MET A 2 -22.61 -55.92 -61.49
C MET A 2 -22.24 -55.92 -59.99
N LYS A 3 -21.98 -57.09 -59.37
CA LYS A 3 -21.63 -57.15 -57.92
C LYS A 3 -20.33 -56.41 -57.55
N LYS A 4 -19.36 -56.33 -58.48
CA LYS A 4 -18.09 -55.63 -58.22
C LYS A 4 -18.24 -54.10 -58.32
N TYR A 5 -19.13 -53.62 -59.18
CA TYR A 5 -19.41 -52.19 -59.34
C TYR A 5 -20.19 -51.62 -58.15
N ALA A 6 -21.16 -52.38 -57.63
CA ALA A 6 -21.88 -52.00 -56.41
C ALA A 6 -20.97 -51.92 -55.17
N GLN A 7 -19.98 -52.82 -55.06
CA GLN A 7 -18.99 -52.77 -53.98
C GLN A 7 -18.08 -51.54 -54.09
N PHE A 8 -17.61 -51.23 -55.30
CA PHE A 8 -16.77 -50.04 -55.55
C PHE A 8 -17.46 -48.73 -55.16
N LEU A 9 -18.73 -48.55 -55.51
CA LEU A 9 -19.50 -47.34 -55.13
C LEU A 9 -19.76 -47.23 -53.62
N VAL A 10 -19.83 -48.36 -52.91
CA VAL A 10 -19.97 -48.37 -51.45
C VAL A 10 -18.65 -47.98 -50.79
N ASP A 11 -17.54 -48.52 -51.29
CA ASP A 11 -16.20 -48.21 -50.78
C ASP A 11 -15.82 -46.74 -51.05
N GLU A 12 -16.16 -46.18 -52.22
CA GLU A 12 -15.93 -44.78 -52.58
C GLU A 12 -16.75 -43.81 -51.70
N ASN A 13 -18.03 -44.11 -51.45
CA ASN A 13 -18.87 -43.33 -50.53
C ASN A 13 -18.38 -43.42 -49.07
N LEU A 14 -17.87 -44.57 -48.64
CA LEU A 14 -17.29 -44.77 -47.30
C LEU A 14 -16.00 -43.98 -47.11
N GLU A 15 -15.17 -43.89 -48.15
CA GLU A 15 -13.94 -43.07 -48.15
C GLU A 15 -14.27 -41.57 -48.11
N GLU A 16 -15.22 -41.09 -48.91
CA GLU A 16 -15.66 -39.69 -48.87
C GLU A 16 -16.22 -39.30 -47.50
N GLN A 17 -17.07 -40.14 -46.91
CA GLN A 17 -17.65 -39.90 -45.59
C GLN A 17 -16.60 -39.94 -44.47
N CYS A 18 -15.59 -40.81 -44.57
CA CYS A 18 -14.47 -40.87 -43.62
C CYS A 18 -13.58 -39.62 -43.67
N VAL A 19 -13.37 -39.06 -44.87
CA VAL A 19 -12.62 -37.81 -45.05
C VAL A 19 -13.37 -36.62 -44.46
N GLU A 20 -14.68 -36.52 -44.71
CA GLU A 20 -15.55 -35.46 -44.18
C GLU A 20 -15.60 -35.48 -42.64
N ASP A 21 -15.80 -36.66 -42.04
CA ASP A 21 -15.75 -36.87 -40.58
C ASP A 21 -14.41 -36.46 -39.95
N THR A 22 -13.31 -36.62 -40.70
CA THR A 22 -11.96 -36.26 -40.24
C THR A 22 -11.75 -34.74 -40.26
N TRP A 23 -12.23 -34.06 -41.31
CA TRP A 23 -12.17 -32.60 -41.40
C TRP A 23 -13.03 -31.91 -40.34
N GLU A 24 -14.25 -32.41 -40.08
CA GLU A 24 -15.11 -31.86 -39.03
C GLU A 24 -14.47 -31.99 -37.64
N LYS A 25 -13.87 -33.15 -37.34
CA LYS A 25 -13.14 -33.36 -36.08
C LYS A 25 -11.95 -32.43 -35.94
N GLN A 26 -11.15 -32.25 -37.00
CA GLN A 26 -10.00 -31.35 -36.97
C GLN A 26 -10.41 -29.88 -36.82
N TYR A 27 -11.46 -29.46 -37.52
CA TYR A 27 -12.01 -28.11 -37.41
C TYR A 27 -12.54 -27.83 -35.99
N LYS A 28 -13.27 -28.78 -35.41
CA LYS A 28 -13.79 -28.67 -34.04
C LYS A 28 -12.66 -28.55 -33.01
N LEU A 29 -11.63 -29.39 -33.09
CA LEU A 29 -10.46 -29.32 -32.21
C LEU A 29 -9.68 -28.00 -32.36
N SER A 30 -9.57 -27.48 -33.59
CA SER A 30 -8.94 -26.19 -33.86
C SER A 30 -9.74 -25.03 -33.27
N SER A 31 -11.07 -25.05 -33.46
CA SER A 31 -12.00 -24.07 -32.91
C SER A 31 -11.96 -24.05 -31.37
N GLU A 32 -12.00 -25.22 -30.73
CA GLU A 32 -11.92 -25.34 -29.27
C GLU A 32 -10.59 -24.80 -28.72
N LYS A 33 -9.46 -25.04 -29.40
CA LYS A 33 -8.15 -24.48 -29.04
C LYS A 33 -8.13 -22.96 -29.17
N LEU A 34 -8.72 -22.40 -30.22
CA LEU A 34 -8.81 -20.95 -30.42
C LEU A 34 -9.68 -20.29 -29.35
N ILE A 35 -10.80 -20.92 -28.99
CA ILE A 35 -11.68 -20.46 -27.91
C ILE A 35 -10.94 -20.50 -26.57
N ALA A 36 -10.28 -21.62 -26.24
CA ALA A 36 -9.51 -21.74 -25.00
C ALA A 36 -8.37 -20.72 -24.91
N SER A 37 -7.65 -20.48 -26.01
CA SER A 37 -6.59 -19.47 -26.09
C SER A 37 -7.13 -18.05 -25.91
N ARG A 38 -8.26 -17.73 -26.55
CA ARG A 38 -8.96 -16.45 -26.37
C ARG A 38 -9.39 -16.26 -24.91
N ASP A 39 -9.98 -17.28 -24.31
CA ASP A 39 -10.50 -17.19 -22.95
C ASP A 39 -9.36 -17.07 -21.91
N ALA A 40 -8.24 -17.77 -22.12
CA ALA A 40 -7.04 -17.59 -21.31
C ALA A 40 -6.48 -16.17 -21.41
N ARG A 41 -6.41 -15.60 -22.63
CA ARG A 41 -5.96 -14.23 -22.85
C ARG A 41 -6.91 -13.21 -22.22
N SER A 42 -8.24 -13.41 -22.34
CA SER A 42 -9.24 -12.55 -21.72
C SER A 42 -9.11 -12.55 -20.19
N LYS A 43 -8.94 -13.72 -19.56
CA LYS A 43 -8.69 -13.82 -18.12
C LYS A 43 -7.41 -13.08 -17.70
N SER A 44 -6.33 -13.22 -18.47
CA SER A 44 -5.08 -12.52 -18.22
C SER A 44 -5.24 -10.99 -18.29
N ILE A 45 -6.00 -10.48 -19.28
CA ILE A 45 -6.28 -9.04 -19.41
C ILE A 45 -7.13 -8.54 -18.23
N ILE A 46 -8.15 -9.30 -17.80
CA ILE A 46 -8.99 -8.93 -16.65
C ILE A 46 -8.12 -8.86 -15.39
N SER A 47 -7.30 -9.88 -15.12
CA SER A 47 -6.40 -9.90 -13.98
C SER A 47 -5.39 -8.73 -13.99
N ALA A 48 -4.83 -8.40 -15.15
CA ALA A 48 -3.94 -7.25 -15.29
C ALA A 48 -4.66 -5.92 -15.01
N LYS A 49 -5.91 -5.76 -15.49
CA LYS A 49 -6.73 -4.57 -15.20
C LYS A 49 -7.06 -4.44 -13.72
N GLU A 50 -7.40 -5.55 -13.06
CA GLU A 50 -7.67 -5.58 -11.62
C GLU A 50 -6.43 -5.16 -10.82
N LYS A 51 -5.25 -5.65 -11.18
CA LYS A 51 -3.99 -5.25 -10.54
C LYS A 51 -3.72 -3.76 -10.66
N VAL A 52 -3.86 -3.19 -11.87
CA VAL A 52 -3.68 -1.74 -12.10
C VAL A 52 -4.69 -0.92 -11.29
N LYS A 53 -5.94 -1.40 -11.19
CA LYS A 53 -6.97 -0.76 -10.36
C LYS A 53 -6.56 -0.74 -8.89
N MET A 54 -6.12 -1.88 -8.34
CA MET A 54 -5.66 -1.96 -6.95
C MET A 54 -4.47 -1.02 -6.69
N GLU A 55 -3.49 -0.98 -7.58
CA GLU A 55 -2.35 -0.06 -7.46
C GLU A 55 -2.79 1.42 -7.48
N THR A 56 -3.77 1.75 -8.32
CA THR A 56 -4.36 3.10 -8.38
C THR A 56 -5.11 3.45 -7.11
N ASP A 57 -5.90 2.51 -6.58
CA ASP A 57 -6.65 2.69 -5.34
C ASP A 57 -5.70 2.89 -4.15
N LEU A 58 -4.62 2.09 -4.05
CA LEU A 58 -3.57 2.26 -3.04
C LEU A 58 -2.89 3.62 -3.14
N LYS A 59 -2.58 4.08 -4.36
CA LYS A 59 -1.99 5.40 -4.59
C LYS A 59 -2.94 6.52 -4.15
N ASN A 60 -4.24 6.37 -4.40
CA ASN A 60 -5.24 7.35 -3.98
C ASN A 60 -5.36 7.41 -2.44
N ILE A 61 -5.36 6.26 -1.77
CA ILE A 61 -5.33 6.16 -0.31
C ILE A 61 -4.08 6.86 0.24
N TRP A 62 -2.91 6.55 -0.32
CA TRP A 62 -1.65 7.19 0.07
C TRP A 62 -1.69 8.71 -0.09
N ASN A 63 -2.20 9.19 -1.22
CA ASN A 63 -2.36 10.62 -1.47
C ASN A 63 -3.33 11.30 -0.48
N ALA A 64 -4.40 10.60 -0.08
CA ALA A 64 -5.32 11.10 0.94
C ALA A 64 -4.61 11.21 2.31
N HIS A 65 -3.84 10.20 2.71
CA HIS A 65 -3.03 10.26 3.93
C HIS A 65 -2.01 11.40 3.89
N LEU A 66 -1.29 11.59 2.77
CA LEU A 66 -0.35 12.68 2.62
C LEU A 66 -1.01 14.06 2.78
N LYS A 67 -2.20 14.26 2.23
CA LYS A 67 -2.95 15.52 2.41
C LYS A 67 -3.30 15.76 3.88
N VAL A 68 -3.75 14.72 4.59
CA VAL A 68 -4.07 14.80 6.01
C VAL A 68 -2.82 15.10 6.84
N ILE A 69 -1.71 14.41 6.58
CA ILE A 69 -0.42 14.64 7.25
C ILE A 69 0.07 16.07 7.02
N LEU A 70 0.04 16.55 5.77
CA LEU A 70 0.42 17.93 5.44
C LEU A 70 -0.49 18.95 6.15
N ASN A 71 -1.80 18.68 6.22
CA ASN A 71 -2.74 19.53 6.93
C ASN A 71 -2.42 19.59 8.43
N TYR A 72 -2.12 18.46 9.07
CA TYR A 72 -1.68 18.44 10.47
C TYR A 72 -0.36 19.19 10.67
N LYS A 73 0.63 18.94 9.80
CA LYS A 73 1.93 19.61 9.87
C LYS A 73 1.80 21.13 9.84
N VAL A 74 0.97 21.65 8.94
CA VAL A 74 0.76 23.10 8.78
C VAL A 74 -0.03 23.67 9.97
N ASN A 75 -1.15 23.06 10.35
CA ASN A 75 -2.02 23.63 11.40
C ASN A 75 -1.42 23.51 12.80
N LEU A 76 -0.67 22.44 13.08
CA LEU A 76 0.00 22.24 14.37
C LEU A 76 1.41 22.85 14.38
N GLN A 77 1.89 23.35 13.24
CA GLN A 77 3.29 23.77 13.04
C GLN A 77 4.30 22.74 13.57
N CYS A 78 3.98 21.45 13.44
CA CYS A 78 4.74 20.35 14.03
C CYS A 78 5.19 19.37 12.94
N HIS A 79 6.48 19.07 12.90
CA HIS A 79 7.07 18.06 12.05
C HIS A 79 7.37 16.80 12.84
N ILE A 80 7.03 15.63 12.29
CA ILE A 80 7.31 14.34 12.91
C ILE A 80 8.16 13.54 11.93
N ASP A 81 9.39 13.24 12.33
CA ASP A 81 10.33 12.42 11.57
C ASP A 81 10.59 11.11 12.29
N LEU A 82 10.49 9.99 11.57
CA LEU A 82 10.99 8.70 12.05
C LEU A 82 12.50 8.65 11.79
N VAL A 83 13.29 8.54 12.86
CA VAL A 83 14.75 8.62 12.83
C VAL A 83 15.39 7.24 12.86
N ASP A 84 14.76 6.29 13.56
CA ASP A 84 15.20 4.90 13.62
C ASP A 84 13.99 3.97 13.71
N ILE A 85 13.91 3.05 12.74
CA ILE A 85 12.82 2.09 12.60
C ILE A 85 12.94 0.98 13.65
N GLU A 86 14.16 0.55 13.99
CA GLU A 86 14.38 -0.59 14.88
C GLU A 86 13.99 -0.25 16.32
N SER A 87 14.30 0.97 16.74
CA SER A 87 13.96 1.47 18.07
C SER A 87 12.64 2.25 18.15
N ASN A 88 11.91 2.37 17.02
CA ASN A 88 10.74 3.24 16.89
C ASN A 88 11.01 4.64 17.46
N THR A 89 12.09 5.27 16.99
CA THR A 89 12.49 6.58 17.48
C THR A 89 12.03 7.68 16.54
N PHE A 90 11.35 8.68 17.10
CA PHE A 90 10.79 9.82 16.41
C PHE A 90 11.38 11.12 16.94
N ILE A 91 11.51 12.11 16.07
CA ILE A 91 11.72 13.50 16.46
C ILE A 91 10.48 14.28 16.11
N LEU A 92 9.92 14.98 17.10
CA LEU A 92 8.85 15.94 16.90
C LEU A 92 9.46 17.32 17.04
N SER A 93 9.38 18.13 16.00
CA SER A 93 9.91 19.47 15.98
C SER A 93 8.80 20.49 15.81
N PHE A 94 8.79 21.51 16.66
CA PHE A 94 7.71 22.46 16.80
C PHE A 94 8.01 23.80 16.12
N PHE A 95 6.96 24.56 15.86
CA PHE A 95 7.00 25.88 15.23
C PHE A 95 7.62 25.94 13.83
N GLN A 96 7.45 24.89 13.04
CA GLN A 96 8.07 24.78 11.73
C GLN A 96 7.15 25.20 10.60
N GLU A 97 7.45 26.35 10.00
CA GLU A 97 6.82 26.79 8.76
C GLU A 97 7.56 26.23 7.54
N VAL A 98 7.24 24.97 7.20
CA VAL A 98 7.46 24.32 5.88
C VAL A 98 8.94 24.14 5.43
N LYS A 99 9.91 24.91 5.93
CA LYS A 99 11.35 24.73 5.70
C LYS A 99 11.97 23.86 6.78
N ARG A 100 13.14 23.30 6.43
CA ARG A 100 13.95 22.31 7.19
C ARG A 100 13.87 22.54 8.69
N ALA A 101 13.81 21.44 9.42
CA ALA A 101 13.53 21.48 10.84
C ALA A 101 14.46 22.43 11.60
N ASP A 102 13.88 23.50 12.16
CA ASP A 102 14.57 24.37 13.10
C ASP A 102 14.88 23.54 14.37
N PRO A 103 16.16 23.30 14.70
CA PRO A 103 16.56 22.40 15.78
C PRO A 103 16.44 23.04 17.17
N ASP A 104 15.77 24.18 17.29
CA ASP A 104 15.68 24.90 18.55
C ASP A 104 14.52 24.43 19.43
N PHE A 105 13.44 23.91 18.84
CA PHE A 105 12.28 23.38 19.58
C PHE A 105 11.93 21.97 19.10
N PHE A 106 12.45 20.95 19.78
CA PHE A 106 12.15 19.56 19.49
C PHE A 106 12.10 18.68 20.73
N ILE A 107 11.46 17.52 20.58
CA ILE A 107 11.57 16.38 21.47
C ILE A 107 11.92 15.13 20.66
N LYS A 108 12.68 14.23 21.27
CA LYS A 108 13.00 12.92 20.72
C LYS A 108 12.36 11.85 21.58
N LEU A 109 11.49 11.05 20.97
CA LEU A 109 10.71 10.02 21.65
C LEU A 109 11.04 8.65 21.07
N SER A 110 10.99 7.62 21.88
CA SER A 110 10.91 6.23 21.42
C SER A 110 9.73 5.53 22.09
N TYR A 111 9.13 4.55 21.41
CA TYR A 111 8.13 3.69 22.04
C TYR A 111 8.44 2.20 21.85
N LYS A 112 8.12 1.39 22.88
CA LYS A 112 8.20 -0.08 22.79
C LYS A 112 6.85 -0.71 22.52
N THR A 113 5.83 -0.21 23.20
CA THR A 113 4.43 -0.56 23.02
C THR A 113 3.63 0.75 22.88
N PRO A 114 2.37 0.72 22.42
CA PRO A 114 1.55 1.93 22.28
C PRO A 114 1.44 2.78 23.56
N ASP A 115 1.64 2.16 24.72
CA ASP A 115 1.54 2.78 26.05
C ASP A 115 2.91 3.12 26.66
N GLU A 116 4.00 2.58 26.12
CA GLU A 116 5.35 2.69 26.70
C GLU A 116 6.20 3.67 25.88
N TRP A 117 6.02 4.95 26.20
CA TRP A 117 6.80 6.05 25.62
C TRP A 117 7.98 6.41 26.50
N THR A 118 9.10 6.77 25.87
CA THR A 118 10.32 7.25 26.53
C THR A 118 10.76 8.53 25.87
N LEU A 119 10.99 9.58 26.68
CA LEU A 119 11.64 10.81 26.26
C LEU A 119 13.16 10.60 26.28
N LEU A 120 13.77 10.67 25.11
CA LEU A 120 15.21 10.45 24.92
C LEU A 120 16.01 11.75 24.96
N ASP A 121 15.45 12.82 24.42
CA ASP A 121 16.11 14.12 24.31
C ASP A 121 15.07 15.22 24.12
N MET A 122 15.42 16.44 24.49
CA MET A 122 14.62 17.63 24.15
C MET A 122 15.46 18.89 24.08
N LYS A 123 14.99 19.83 23.27
CA LYS A 123 15.53 21.18 23.22
C LYS A 123 14.40 22.20 22.97
N PRO A 124 14.36 23.33 23.69
CA PRO A 124 15.16 23.61 24.89
C PRO A 124 14.81 22.64 26.03
N MET A 125 15.76 22.47 26.96
CA MET A 125 15.52 21.66 28.16
C MET A 125 14.56 22.41 29.08
N LEU A 126 13.44 21.79 29.44
CA LEU A 126 12.48 22.38 30.36
C LEU A 126 12.92 22.20 31.82
N PRO A 127 12.61 23.14 32.74
CA PRO A 127 12.99 23.04 34.14
C PRO A 127 12.43 21.80 34.86
N ASP A 128 11.31 21.26 34.39
CA ASP A 128 10.61 20.10 34.95
C ASP A 128 10.84 18.81 34.14
N TYR A 129 11.94 18.72 33.37
CA TYR A 129 12.28 17.57 32.51
C TYR A 129 12.11 16.21 33.18
N ASP A 130 12.66 16.02 34.38
CA ASP A 130 12.62 14.73 35.09
C ASP A 130 11.18 14.35 35.48
N SER A 131 10.37 15.36 35.85
CA SER A 131 8.94 15.19 36.16
C SER A 131 8.16 14.81 34.92
N LEU A 132 8.45 15.43 33.78
CA LEU A 132 7.85 15.12 32.49
C LEU A 132 8.19 13.70 32.02
N CYS A 133 9.46 13.29 32.14
CA CYS A 133 9.90 11.92 31.83
C CYS A 133 9.15 10.89 32.69
N THR A 134 9.05 11.16 34.00
CA THR A 134 8.36 10.28 34.93
C THR A 134 6.87 10.20 34.60
N LYS A 135 6.21 11.33 34.35
CA LYS A 135 4.78 11.36 33.99
C LYS A 135 4.50 10.63 32.69
N LEU A 136 5.32 10.81 31.66
CA LEU A 136 5.15 10.12 30.37
C LEU A 136 5.18 8.58 30.56
N HIS A 137 6.08 8.10 31.42
CA HIS A 137 6.18 6.68 31.72
C HIS A 137 4.97 6.14 32.52
N HIS A 138 4.37 6.97 33.39
CA HIS A 138 3.28 6.54 34.28
C HIS A 138 1.87 6.76 33.72
N SER A 139 1.63 7.89 33.04
CA SER A 139 0.29 8.28 32.59
C SER A 139 -0.17 7.51 31.36
N ARG A 140 0.79 6.98 30.56
CA ARG A 140 0.54 6.37 29.24
C ARG A 140 -0.22 7.31 28.28
N ASP A 141 -0.29 8.60 28.60
CA ASP A 141 -1.03 9.60 27.84
C ASP A 141 -0.04 10.54 27.16
N ILE A 142 0.32 10.15 25.93
CA ILE A 142 1.23 10.92 25.09
C ILE A 142 0.62 12.26 24.69
N LEU A 143 -0.69 12.38 24.54
CA LEU A 143 -1.34 13.61 24.08
C LEU A 143 -1.24 14.70 25.15
N THR A 144 -1.56 14.36 26.40
CA THR A 144 -1.41 15.31 27.52
C THR A 144 0.05 15.75 27.68
N PHE A 145 1.01 14.83 27.51
CA PHE A 145 2.43 15.17 27.51
C PHE A 145 2.79 16.14 26.38
N LEU A 146 2.35 15.89 25.15
CA LEU A 146 2.66 16.73 23.99
C LEU A 146 2.05 18.14 24.11
N VAL A 147 0.82 18.24 24.61
CA VAL A 147 0.17 19.54 24.86
C VAL A 147 0.98 20.35 25.87
N ARG A 148 1.40 19.72 26.97
CA ARG A 148 2.21 20.38 28.00
C ARG A 148 3.54 20.89 27.45
N VAL A 149 4.26 20.06 26.69
CA VAL A 149 5.53 20.46 26.05
C VAL A 149 5.30 21.63 25.09
N TYR A 150 4.22 21.58 24.29
CA TYR A 150 3.89 22.63 23.35
C TYR A 150 3.62 23.98 24.05
N GLU A 151 2.86 23.97 25.15
CA GLU A 151 2.60 25.17 25.96
C GLU A 151 3.89 25.80 26.48
N GLU A 152 4.78 25.00 27.07
CA GLU A 152 6.06 25.47 27.62
C GLU A 152 6.98 25.99 26.51
N PHE A 153 7.06 25.30 25.38
CA PHE A 153 7.82 25.74 24.22
C PHE A 153 7.26 27.05 23.63
N THR A 154 5.94 27.23 23.66
CA THR A 154 5.30 28.48 23.20
C THR A 154 5.66 29.63 24.12
N ALA A 155 5.56 29.43 25.44
CA ALA A 155 5.96 30.42 26.43
C ALA A 155 7.44 30.80 26.30
N LEU A 156 8.32 29.86 25.98
CA LEU A 156 9.75 30.14 25.75
C LEU A 156 10.03 30.86 24.44
N LYS A 157 9.24 30.63 23.39
CA LYS A 157 9.42 31.29 22.09
C LYS A 157 8.97 32.76 22.11
N GLU A 158 7.98 33.09 22.96
CA GLU A 158 7.42 34.43 23.08
C GLU A 158 8.18 35.37 24.03
N ASN A 159 9.11 34.83 24.85
CA ASN A 159 9.97 35.57 25.78
C ASN A 159 11.36 35.82 25.20
#